data_AF-C5B6R9-F1
#
_entry.id   AF-C5B6R9-F1
#
_cell.length_a   1.000
_cell.length_b   1.000
_cell.length_c   1.000
_cell.angle_alpha   90.00
_cell.angle_beta   90.00
_cell.angle_gamma   90.00
#
_symmetry.space_group_name_H-M   'P 1'
#
loop_
_entity.id
_entity.type
_entity.pdbx_description
1 polymer ?
#
loop_
_entity_poly.entity_id
_entity_poly.type
_entity_poly.pdbx_seq_one_letter_code
_entity_poly.pdbx_strand_id
1 'polypeptide(L)'
;MWRHQAPAAGRHRRGAGALGGVQTTEKGGGVMALTRSFKDTVKARAERDPAFRDALLTEAVDQFLAGDLETGKAVLRDYINATIGFERLAEETGSSSKSLMRMLSPTGNPTASNLFNVLHTVQKAAGLHLAVAAGK
;
A
#
# COMPACT_ATOMS: atom_id res chain seq x y z
N MET A 1 48.28 -15.60 -9.16
CA MET A 1 49.11 -16.63 -8.50
C MET A 1 49.35 -16.21 -7.06
N TRP A 2 48.48 -16.63 -6.15
CA TRP A 2 48.69 -16.59 -4.70
C TRP A 2 48.03 -17.87 -4.15
N ARG A 3 48.84 -18.81 -3.65
CA ARG A 3 48.39 -20.01 -2.93
C ARG A 3 48.22 -19.64 -1.46
N HIS A 4 47.20 -20.22 -0.82
CA HIS A 4 47.33 -21.12 0.33
C HIS A 4 45.97 -21.22 1.05
N GLN A 5 45.26 -22.35 0.87
CA GLN A 5 44.22 -22.75 1.82
C GLN A 5 44.05 -24.27 1.84
N ALA A 6 44.28 -24.86 3.01
CA ALA A 6 43.79 -26.13 3.57
C ALA A 6 44.59 -26.36 4.88
N PRO A 7 44.01 -26.91 5.98
CA PRO A 7 43.45 -28.26 5.91
C PRO A 7 42.24 -28.62 6.82
N ALA A 8 41.65 -29.76 6.43
CA ALA A 8 41.16 -30.90 7.22
C ALA A 8 39.99 -30.78 8.23
N ALA A 9 38.88 -31.42 7.82
CA ALA A 9 38.23 -32.59 8.44
C ALA A 9 37.81 -32.55 9.93
N GLY A 10 36.49 -32.73 10.14
CA GLY A 10 35.90 -33.22 11.39
C GLY A 10 34.85 -34.31 11.11
N ARG A 11 35.02 -35.49 11.70
CA ARG A 11 34.14 -36.67 11.63
C ARG A 11 33.12 -36.69 12.79
N HIS A 12 31.86 -36.93 12.45
CA HIS A 12 30.88 -37.87 13.03
C HIS A 12 30.93 -38.30 14.53
N ARG A 13 29.82 -38.10 15.27
CA ARG A 13 29.03 -39.07 16.10
C ARG A 13 28.00 -38.32 16.97
N ARG A 14 26.68 -38.54 16.81
CA ARG A 14 25.76 -39.51 17.47
C ARG A 14 25.40 -39.20 18.94
N GLY A 15 24.10 -39.00 19.21
CA GLY A 15 23.40 -39.65 20.34
C GLY A 15 22.74 -38.77 21.41
N ALA A 16 21.40 -38.68 21.31
CA ALA A 16 20.38 -38.79 22.37
C ALA A 16 20.36 -37.85 23.61
N GLY A 17 19.17 -37.27 23.85
CA GLY A 17 18.78 -36.69 25.14
C GLY A 17 17.54 -35.80 25.02
N ALA A 18 16.36 -36.36 25.28
CA ALA A 18 15.11 -35.62 25.44
C ALA A 18 15.22 -34.67 26.65
N LEU A 19 14.50 -33.54 26.63
CA LEU A 19 13.64 -33.01 27.71
C LEU A 19 13.16 -31.58 27.35
N GLY A 20 11.83 -31.44 27.27
CA GLY A 20 11.12 -30.29 27.85
C GLY A 20 11.20 -28.91 27.20
N GLY A 21 10.12 -28.55 26.50
CA GLY A 21 9.42 -27.31 26.84
C GLY A 21 9.63 -26.09 25.95
N VAL A 22 8.49 -25.45 25.67
CA VAL A 22 8.29 -24.11 25.11
C VAL A 22 8.41 -24.02 23.59
N GLN A 23 7.29 -24.33 22.95
CA GLN A 23 6.92 -23.76 21.66
C GLN A 23 6.83 -22.24 21.80
N THR A 24 7.72 -21.51 21.13
CA THR A 24 7.49 -20.12 20.74
C THR A 24 7.82 -19.99 19.27
N THR A 25 6.87 -20.35 18.43
CA THR A 25 6.86 -19.97 17.02
C THR A 25 5.95 -18.76 16.83
N GLU A 26 6.46 -17.57 17.14
CA GLU A 26 5.86 -16.33 16.62
C GLU A 26 6.98 -15.40 16.17
N LYS A 27 7.53 -15.68 14.98
CA LYS A 27 8.30 -14.69 14.23
C LYS A 27 7.86 -14.70 12.77
N GLY A 28 7.16 -13.63 12.38
CA GLY A 28 7.15 -13.18 10.97
C GLY A 28 5.81 -13.03 10.24
N GLY A 29 4.64 -12.97 10.90
CA GLY A 29 3.34 -12.91 10.21
C GLY A 29 2.43 -11.68 10.47
N GLY A 30 2.62 -10.95 11.57
CA GLY A 30 1.59 -10.03 12.09
C GLY A 30 1.35 -8.75 11.27
N VAL A 31 2.41 -8.09 10.79
CA VAL A 31 2.28 -6.76 10.14
C VAL A 31 1.58 -6.85 8.77
N MET A 32 1.81 -7.92 8.00
CA MET A 32 1.11 -8.12 6.72
C MET A 32 -0.33 -8.62 6.90
N ALA A 33 -0.62 -9.40 7.94
CA ALA A 33 -1.97 -9.87 8.22
C ALA A 33 -2.89 -8.72 8.69
N LEU A 34 -2.38 -7.82 9.55
CA LEU A 34 -3.12 -6.65 10.04
C LEU A 34 -3.43 -5.64 8.92
N THR A 35 -2.46 -5.40 8.03
CA THR A 35 -2.65 -4.48 6.90
C THR A 35 -3.55 -5.06 5.81
N ARG A 36 -3.56 -6.39 5.61
CA ARG A 36 -4.55 -7.05 4.74
C ARG A 36 -5.96 -6.95 5.32
N SER A 37 -6.14 -7.29 6.59
CA SER A 37 -7.43 -7.20 7.28
C SER A 37 -7.99 -5.77 7.29
N PHE A 38 -7.16 -4.75 7.48
CA PHE A 38 -7.59 -3.35 7.36
C PHE A 38 -7.99 -3.01 5.91
N LYS A 39 -7.20 -3.38 4.90
CA LYS A 39 -7.56 -3.14 3.49
C LYS A 39 -8.82 -3.87 3.07
N ASP A 40 -9.03 -5.08 3.56
CA ASP A 40 -10.22 -5.89 3.31
C ASP A 40 -11.45 -5.24 3.96
N THR A 41 -11.31 -4.64 5.15
CA THR A 41 -12.42 -3.92 5.79
C THR A 41 -12.75 -2.59 5.12
N VAL A 42 -11.73 -1.83 4.68
CA VAL A 42 -11.93 -0.60 3.90
C VAL A 42 -12.59 -0.92 2.56
N LYS A 43 -12.11 -1.94 1.84
CA LYS A 43 -12.69 -2.38 0.58
C LYS A 43 -14.14 -2.86 0.74
N ALA A 44 -14.40 -3.76 1.68
CA ALA A 44 -15.75 -4.27 1.94
C ALA A 44 -16.72 -3.14 2.35
N ARG A 45 -16.24 -2.12 3.08
CA ARG A 45 -17.06 -0.95 3.41
C ARG A 45 -17.30 -0.06 2.19
N ALA A 46 -16.28 0.21 1.39
CA ALA A 46 -16.42 1.01 0.18
C ALA A 46 -17.39 0.38 -0.84
N GLU A 47 -17.43 -0.95 -0.95
CA GLU A 47 -18.36 -1.65 -1.84
C GLU A 47 -19.83 -1.46 -1.45
N ARG A 48 -20.13 -1.36 -0.15
CA ARG A 48 -21.52 -1.27 0.37
C ARG A 48 -21.99 0.15 0.71
N ASP A 49 -21.08 1.09 0.87
CA ASP A 49 -21.35 2.43 1.39
C ASP A 49 -20.76 3.50 0.45
N PRO A 50 -21.58 4.05 -0.47
CA PRO A 50 -21.17 5.12 -1.36
C PRO A 50 -20.73 6.38 -0.62
N ALA A 51 -21.40 6.75 0.47
CA ALA A 51 -21.02 7.93 1.26
C ALA A 51 -19.63 7.77 1.87
N PHE A 52 -19.27 6.55 2.28
CA PHE A 52 -17.92 6.25 2.74
C PHE A 52 -16.87 6.36 1.62
N ARG A 53 -17.18 5.97 0.39
CA ARG A 53 -16.28 6.18 -0.76
C ARG A 53 -16.06 7.67 -1.03
N ASP A 54 -17.13 8.46 -1.02
CA ASP A 54 -17.06 9.89 -1.28
C ASP A 54 -16.25 10.59 -0.19
N ALA A 55 -16.46 10.20 1.07
CA ALA A 55 -15.67 10.69 2.21
C ALA A 55 -14.19 10.30 2.10
N LEU A 56 -13.86 9.07 1.69
CA LEU A 56 -12.48 8.63 1.49
C LEU A 56 -11.75 9.46 0.41
N LEU A 57 -12.41 9.74 -0.71
CA LEU A 57 -11.80 10.56 -1.76
C LEU A 57 -11.64 12.03 -1.30
N THR A 58 -12.65 12.55 -0.59
CA THR A 58 -12.61 13.91 -0.02
C THR A 58 -11.45 14.04 0.97
N GLU A 59 -11.31 13.10 1.90
CA GLU A 59 -10.22 13.05 2.87
C GLU A 59 -8.84 13.06 2.18
N ALA A 60 -8.65 12.26 1.13
CA ALA A 60 -7.39 12.26 0.39
C ALA A 60 -7.04 13.66 -0.17
N VAL A 61 -8.04 14.38 -0.69
CA VAL A 61 -7.87 15.73 -1.23
C VAL A 61 -7.63 16.75 -0.12
N ASP A 62 -8.35 16.67 0.98
CA ASP A 62 -8.17 17.54 2.15
C ASP A 62 -6.75 17.44 2.70
N GLN A 63 -6.18 16.22 2.78
CA GLN A 63 -4.79 16.02 3.21
C GLN A 63 -3.79 16.66 2.25
N PHE A 64 -4.02 16.59 0.93
CA PHE A 64 -3.18 17.31 -0.03
C PHE A 64 -3.28 18.83 0.12
N LEU A 65 -4.47 19.36 0.40
CA LEU A 65 -4.66 20.80 0.66
C LEU A 65 -4.02 21.25 1.98
N ALA A 66 -3.99 20.37 2.99
CA ALA A 66 -3.30 20.59 4.26
C ALA A 66 -1.76 20.47 4.17
N GLY A 67 -1.23 20.03 3.02
CA GLY A 67 0.20 19.82 2.82
C GLY A 67 0.72 18.49 3.35
N ASP A 68 -0.15 17.58 3.81
CA ASP A 68 0.21 16.23 4.21
C ASP A 68 0.14 15.27 3.00
N LEU A 69 1.22 15.26 2.21
CA LEU A 69 1.34 14.36 1.07
C LEU A 69 1.44 12.88 1.47
N GLU A 70 1.96 12.56 2.65
CA GLU A 70 2.12 11.16 3.06
C GLU A 70 0.75 10.53 3.30
N THR A 71 -0.07 11.18 4.11
CA THR A 71 -1.43 10.75 4.41
C THR A 71 -2.30 10.82 3.15
N GLY A 72 -2.24 11.91 2.38
CA GLY A 72 -3.02 12.04 1.15
C GLY A 72 -2.74 10.92 0.14
N LYS A 73 -1.46 10.55 -0.06
CA LYS A 73 -1.09 9.40 -0.92
C LYS A 73 -1.61 8.08 -0.37
N ALA A 74 -1.52 7.86 0.94
CA ALA A 74 -1.96 6.63 1.57
C ALA A 74 -3.49 6.44 1.42
N VAL A 75 -4.27 7.47 1.75
CA VAL A 75 -5.74 7.45 1.63
C VAL A 75 -6.16 7.32 0.16
N LEU A 76 -5.53 8.06 -0.75
CA LEU A 76 -5.82 7.92 -2.20
C LEU A 76 -5.52 6.51 -2.71
N ARG A 77 -4.43 5.90 -2.25
CA ARG A 77 -4.08 4.52 -2.60
C ARG A 77 -5.14 3.54 -2.12
N ASP A 78 -5.62 3.69 -0.89
CA ASP A 78 -6.65 2.82 -0.33
C ASP A 78 -7.99 3.01 -1.06
N TYR A 79 -8.37 4.26 -1.38
CA TYR A 79 -9.51 4.55 -2.23
C TYR A 79 -9.43 3.84 -3.59
N ILE A 80 -8.28 3.93 -4.29
CA ILE A 80 -8.09 3.27 -5.59
C ILE A 80 -8.24 1.75 -5.44
N ASN A 81 -7.61 1.13 -4.44
CA ASN A 81 -7.71 -0.32 -4.21
C ASN A 81 -9.14 -0.78 -3.88
N ALA A 82 -9.91 0.07 -3.22
CA ALA A 82 -11.28 -0.20 -2.81
C ALA A 82 -12.33 0.07 -3.90
N THR A 83 -11.95 0.73 -5.01
CA THR A 83 -12.89 1.20 -6.05
C THR A 83 -12.44 0.78 -7.46
N ILE A 84 -11.92 1.72 -8.25
CA ILE A 84 -11.57 1.52 -9.67
C ILE A 84 -10.42 0.52 -9.87
N GLY A 85 -9.53 0.37 -8.89
CA GLY A 85 -8.33 -0.45 -9.00
C GLY A 85 -7.23 0.19 -9.86
N PHE A 86 -5.98 -0.25 -9.65
CA PHE A 86 -4.83 0.31 -10.37
C PHE A 86 -4.73 -0.12 -11.84
N GLU A 87 -5.31 -1.26 -12.21
CA GLU A 87 -5.29 -1.75 -13.60
C GLU A 87 -6.16 -0.85 -14.49
N ARG A 88 -7.43 -0.70 -14.14
CA ARG A 88 -8.34 0.20 -14.88
C ARG A 88 -7.91 1.67 -14.79
N LEU A 89 -7.40 2.12 -13.65
CA LEU A 89 -6.84 3.48 -13.54
C LEU A 89 -5.68 3.69 -14.52
N ALA A 90 -4.81 2.69 -14.71
CA ALA A 90 -3.70 2.76 -15.64
C ALA A 90 -4.18 2.91 -17.10
N GLU A 91 -5.21 2.13 -17.48
CA GLU A 91 -5.85 2.24 -18.78
C GLU A 91 -6.46 3.63 -19.02
N GLU A 92 -7.22 4.14 -18.05
CA GLU A 92 -7.89 5.45 -18.18
C GLU A 92 -6.91 6.64 -18.15
N THR A 93 -5.73 6.47 -17.55
CA THR A 93 -4.70 7.53 -17.45
C THR A 93 -3.59 7.43 -18.50
N GLY A 94 -3.57 6.37 -19.32
CA GLY A 94 -2.47 6.10 -20.25
C GLY A 94 -1.12 5.84 -19.56
N SER A 95 -1.14 5.40 -18.29
CA SER A 95 0.04 5.11 -17.48
C SER A 95 0.19 3.60 -17.25
N SER A 96 1.26 3.16 -16.57
CA SER A 96 1.35 1.78 -16.10
C SER A 96 0.91 1.65 -14.65
N SER A 97 0.20 0.57 -14.31
CA SER A 97 -0.21 0.25 -12.94
C SER A 97 0.98 0.26 -11.98
N LYS A 98 2.13 -0.31 -12.40
CA LYS A 98 3.38 -0.29 -11.62
C LYS A 98 3.88 1.13 -11.31
N SER A 99 3.78 2.06 -12.25
CA SER A 99 4.18 3.46 -12.02
C SER A 99 3.25 4.16 -11.04
N LEU A 100 1.93 3.98 -11.21
CA LEU A 100 0.91 4.55 -10.32
C LEU A 100 1.07 4.02 -8.89
N MET A 101 1.27 2.72 -8.72
CA MET A 101 1.54 2.11 -7.42
C MET A 101 2.86 2.62 -6.81
N ARG A 102 3.90 2.85 -7.61
CA ARG A 102 5.19 3.36 -7.11
C ARG A 102 5.07 4.82 -6.67
N MET A 103 4.42 5.68 -7.46
CA MET A 103 4.32 7.11 -7.14
C MET A 103 3.42 7.36 -5.92
N LEU A 104 2.38 6.54 -5.70
CA LEU A 104 1.52 6.60 -4.51
C LEU A 104 2.02 5.70 -3.36
N SER A 105 3.29 5.31 -3.37
CA SER A 105 3.90 4.58 -2.25
C SER A 105 4.40 5.56 -1.16
N PRO A 106 4.71 5.08 0.06
CA PRO A 106 5.24 5.96 1.11
C PRO A 106 6.45 6.79 0.67
N THR A 107 7.39 6.17 -0.04
CA THR A 107 8.60 6.84 -0.57
C THR A 107 8.41 7.39 -1.99
N GLY A 108 7.24 7.19 -2.59
CA GLY A 108 6.90 7.69 -3.92
C GLY A 108 6.66 9.20 -3.91
N ASN A 109 6.95 9.85 -5.03
CA ASN A 109 6.64 11.26 -5.22
C ASN A 109 5.98 11.45 -6.59
N PRO A 110 4.63 11.59 -6.65
CA PRO A 110 3.96 11.89 -7.89
C PRO A 110 4.28 13.33 -8.31
N THR A 111 4.57 13.54 -9.59
CA THR A 111 4.56 14.91 -10.12
C THR A 111 3.15 15.48 -9.98
N ALA A 112 3.03 16.80 -9.84
CA ALA A 112 1.73 17.45 -9.77
C ALA A 112 0.83 17.06 -10.96
N SER A 113 1.38 17.04 -12.18
CA SER A 113 0.66 16.61 -13.38
C SER A 113 0.08 15.20 -13.26
N ASN A 114 0.87 14.24 -12.76
CA ASN A 114 0.41 12.85 -12.61
C ASN A 114 -0.59 12.72 -11.47
N LEU A 115 -0.38 13.43 -10.36
CA LEU A 115 -1.31 13.43 -9.24
C LEU A 115 -2.68 13.98 -9.66
N PHE A 116 -2.70 15.15 -10.31
CA PHE A 116 -3.94 15.76 -10.77
C PHE A 116 -4.62 14.96 -11.89
N ASN A 117 -3.86 14.29 -12.76
CA ASN A 117 -4.44 13.38 -13.74
C ASN A 117 -5.14 12.19 -13.05
N VAL A 118 -4.50 11.59 -12.03
CA VAL A 118 -5.14 10.54 -11.22
C VAL A 118 -6.39 11.07 -10.52
N LEU A 119 -6.31 12.22 -9.84
CA LEU A 119 -7.45 12.83 -9.14
C LEU A 119 -8.62 13.13 -10.08
N HIS A 120 -8.34 13.62 -11.28
CA HIS A 120 -9.37 13.85 -12.29
C HIS A 120 -10.03 12.53 -12.73
N THR A 121 -9.24 11.50 -13.02
CA THR A 121 -9.77 10.19 -13.44
C THR A 121 -10.60 9.51 -12.36
N VAL A 122 -10.13 9.51 -11.10
CA VAL A 122 -10.88 8.88 -10.01
C VAL A 122 -12.19 9.62 -9.69
N GLN A 123 -12.21 10.95 -9.81
CA GLN A 123 -13.46 11.74 -9.69
C GLN A 123 -14.45 11.37 -10.79
N LYS A 124 -13.99 11.30 -12.04
CA LYS A 124 -14.82 10.88 -13.18
C LYS A 124 -15.38 9.48 -13.00
N ALA A 125 -14.56 8.53 -12.56
CA ALA A 125 -14.99 7.15 -12.29
C ALA A 125 -15.97 7.05 -11.11
N ALA A 126 -15.86 7.97 -10.14
CA ALA A 126 -16.78 8.06 -9.01
C ALA A 126 -18.10 8.78 -9.34
N GLY A 127 -18.15 9.55 -10.44
CA GLY A 127 -19.25 10.47 -10.72
C GLY A 127 -19.27 11.67 -9.77
N LEU A 128 -18.11 12.03 -9.21
CA LEU A 128 -17.96 13.13 -8.26
C LEU A 128 -17.29 14.34 -8.91
N HIS A 129 -17.65 15.52 -8.42
CA HIS A 129 -16.96 16.76 -8.72
C HIS A 129 -16.64 17.46 -7.40
N LEU A 130 -15.39 17.33 -6.96
CA LEU A 130 -14.93 18.02 -5.75
C LEU A 130 -14.67 19.48 -6.10
N ALA A 131 -15.12 20.37 -5.22
CA ALA A 131 -14.95 21.81 -5.36
C ALA A 131 -14.34 22.38 -4.08
N VAL A 132 -13.44 23.34 -4.24
CA VAL A 132 -12.87 24.09 -3.12
C VAL A 132 -13.71 25.33 -2.88
N ALA A 133 -14.09 25.54 -1.62
CA ALA A 133 -14.66 26.80 -1.13
C ALA A 133 -13.71 27.41 -0.10
N ALA A 134 -13.69 28.73 0.02
CA ALA A 134 -12.90 29.40 1.04
C ALA A 134 -13.41 29.03 2.44
N GLY A 135 -12.58 28.33 3.22
CA GLY A 135 -12.77 28.19 4.66
C GLY A 135 -12.44 29.51 5.35
N LYS A 136 -13.24 29.89 6.35
CA LYS A 136 -12.95 31.03 7.24
C LYS A 136 -12.27 30.55 8.51
#